data_AF-A0A3C0TQK7-F1
#
_entry.id   AF-A0A3C0TQK7-F1
#
_cell.length_a   1.000
_cell.length_b   1.000
_cell.length_c   1.000
_cell.angle_alpha   90.00
_cell.angle_beta   90.00
_cell.angle_gamma   90.00
#
_symmetry.space_group_name_H-M   'P 1'
#
loop_
_entity.id
_entity.type
_entity.pdbx_description
1 polymer ?
#
loop_
_entity_poly.entity_id
_entity_poly.type
_entity_poly.pdbx_seq_one_letter_code
_entity_poly.pdbx_strand_id
1 'polypeptide(L)'
;EGLIAALVAVFGFFFGIAMTKSGLLQPINDFFHSEARVVWLDDEIPTLYNWLGINKWIIIAVITAGAVPFLLKGQPFKKGNRGFYWSTAGALVGVVAIAAWWASDYFGGGARGLSFTGPLREFFFAVLLGDSAGNPDQSVSMLGITFTWSSLYVLAVPLGAYLSAKLMKEFKFKVPPADELLRVLLGGLVMGIGAQIGGGCNIGHGLTGVSTLAISSWVATIFIVLGNWTMVYFLLIRPMRDV
;
A
#
# COMPACT_ATOMS: atom_id res chain seq x y z
N GLU A 1 2.39 2.75 -17.72
CA GLU A 1 3.82 3.00 -18.06
C GLU A 1 4.38 2.08 -19.14
N GLY A 2 3.91 0.82 -19.25
CA GLY A 2 4.36 -0.11 -20.29
C GLY A 2 5.51 -1.04 -19.86
N LEU A 3 5.75 -1.14 -18.55
CA LEU A 3 6.77 -2.00 -17.95
C LEU A 3 6.20 -3.40 -17.70
N ILE A 4 6.68 -4.43 -18.42
CA ILE A 4 6.25 -5.82 -18.17
C ILE A 4 6.67 -6.29 -16.78
N ALA A 5 7.85 -5.88 -16.29
CA ALA A 5 8.30 -6.23 -14.93
C ALA A 5 7.27 -5.87 -13.86
N ALA A 6 6.63 -4.69 -13.96
CA ALA A 6 5.62 -4.28 -12.98
C ALA A 6 4.40 -5.22 -12.98
N LEU A 7 3.98 -5.69 -14.16
CA LEU A 7 2.89 -6.67 -14.27
C LEU A 7 3.27 -8.00 -13.61
N VAL A 8 4.50 -8.48 -13.86
CA VAL A 8 5.01 -9.72 -13.24
C VAL A 8 5.13 -9.55 -11.72
N ALA A 9 5.55 -8.37 -11.23
CA ALA A 9 5.59 -8.05 -9.81
C ALA A 9 4.19 -8.16 -9.17
N VAL A 10 3.16 -7.66 -9.84
CA VAL A 10 1.77 -7.71 -9.36
C VAL A 10 1.29 -9.15 -9.22
N PHE A 11 1.60 -10.02 -10.19
CA PHE A 11 1.30 -11.45 -10.07
C PHE A 11 2.04 -12.09 -8.90
N GLY A 12 3.35 -11.82 -8.76
CA GLY A 12 4.12 -12.30 -7.62
C GLY A 12 3.50 -11.84 -6.29
N PHE A 13 3.14 -10.57 -6.19
CA PHE A 13 2.51 -9.97 -5.02
C PHE A 13 1.15 -10.61 -4.69
N PHE A 14 0.30 -10.85 -5.69
CA PHE A 14 -0.94 -11.60 -5.51
C PHE A 14 -0.70 -13.03 -4.99
N PHE A 15 0.20 -13.79 -5.61
CA PHE A 15 0.50 -15.14 -5.16
C PHE A 15 1.04 -15.17 -3.73
N GLY A 16 1.92 -14.22 -3.36
CA GLY A 16 2.39 -14.08 -1.99
C GLY A 16 1.26 -13.83 -0.99
N ILE A 17 0.30 -12.98 -1.32
CA ILE A 17 -0.88 -12.72 -0.48
C ILE A 17 -1.76 -13.97 -0.39
N ALA A 18 -2.09 -14.60 -1.53
CA ALA A 18 -2.94 -15.77 -1.59
C ALA A 18 -2.35 -16.95 -0.79
N MET A 19 -1.04 -17.20 -0.93
CA MET A 19 -0.32 -18.23 -0.16
C MET A 19 -0.39 -17.97 1.34
N THR A 20 -0.36 -16.71 1.76
CA THR A 20 -0.32 -16.32 3.17
C THR A 20 -1.69 -16.29 3.81
N LYS A 21 -2.73 -15.92 3.06
CA LYS A 21 -4.08 -15.77 3.62
C LYS A 21 -4.92 -17.04 3.55
N SER A 22 -4.80 -17.79 2.46
CA SER A 22 -5.66 -18.96 2.17
C SER A 22 -4.87 -20.18 1.65
N GLY A 23 -3.55 -20.12 1.74
CA GLY A 23 -2.66 -21.16 1.21
C GLY A 23 -1.73 -21.73 2.29
N LEU A 24 -0.58 -22.21 1.85
CA LEU A 24 0.39 -22.94 2.68
C LEU A 24 0.89 -22.16 3.91
N LEU A 25 0.95 -20.83 3.83
CA LEU A 25 1.49 -19.96 4.87
C LEU A 25 0.40 -19.40 5.80
N GLN A 26 -0.86 -19.82 5.64
CA GLN A 26 -1.96 -19.49 6.53
C GLN A 26 -1.66 -19.76 8.02
N PRO A 27 -1.12 -20.91 8.45
CA PRO A 27 -0.86 -21.14 9.88
C PRO A 27 0.16 -20.15 10.47
N ILE A 28 1.10 -19.66 9.66
CA ILE A 28 2.06 -18.64 10.07
C ILE A 28 1.35 -17.30 10.21
N ASN A 29 0.51 -16.94 9.25
CA ASN A 29 -0.30 -15.74 9.32
C ASN A 29 -1.20 -15.75 10.57
N ASP A 30 -1.90 -16.84 10.81
CA ASP A 30 -2.82 -16.97 11.94
C ASP A 30 -2.08 -17.02 13.28
N PHE A 31 -0.85 -17.55 13.32
CA PHE A 31 0.03 -17.45 14.49
C PHE A 31 0.35 -15.98 14.84
N PHE A 32 0.69 -15.15 13.85
CA PHE A 32 0.96 -13.73 14.08
C PHE A 32 -0.30 -12.90 14.40
N HIS A 33 -1.46 -13.33 13.91
CA HIS A 33 -2.75 -12.65 14.11
C HIS A 33 -3.61 -13.24 15.23
N SER A 34 -3.13 -14.25 15.96
CA SER A 34 -3.90 -14.88 17.04
C SER A 34 -4.20 -13.90 18.20
N GLU A 35 -5.47 -13.85 18.60
CA GLU A 35 -6.06 -12.89 19.56
C GLU A 35 -5.37 -12.82 20.93
N ALA A 36 -4.57 -13.83 21.30
CA ALA A 36 -3.89 -13.91 22.59
C ALA A 36 -2.75 -12.89 22.79
N ARG A 37 -2.43 -12.05 21.80
CA ARG A 37 -1.28 -11.12 21.85
C ARG A 37 -1.61 -9.67 21.51
N VAL A 38 -2.86 -9.36 21.18
CA VAL A 38 -3.30 -7.98 20.95
C VAL A 38 -4.01 -7.50 22.21
N VAL A 39 -3.29 -6.80 23.09
CA VAL A 39 -3.90 -6.13 24.24
C VAL A 39 -4.68 -4.94 23.70
N TRP A 40 -5.97 -5.15 23.43
CA TRP A 40 -6.91 -4.06 23.15
C TRP A 40 -7.19 -3.36 24.47
N LEU A 41 -6.75 -2.11 24.60
CA LEU A 41 -7.39 -1.21 25.57
C LEU A 41 -8.70 -0.75 24.91
N ASP A 42 -9.82 -1.19 25.45
CA ASP A 42 -11.18 -0.67 25.17
C ASP A 42 -11.74 -0.89 23.75
N ASP A 43 -11.54 -2.07 23.14
CA ASP A 43 -12.13 -2.46 21.84
C ASP A 43 -11.81 -1.54 20.63
N GLU A 44 -10.94 -0.53 20.80
CA GLU A 44 -10.50 0.38 19.75
C GLU A 44 -9.06 0.09 19.29
N ILE A 45 -8.78 0.42 18.02
CA ILE A 45 -7.42 0.31 17.45
C ILE A 45 -6.49 1.23 18.26
N PRO A 46 -5.34 0.72 18.79
CA PRO A 46 -4.43 1.53 19.56
C PRO A 46 -3.79 2.62 18.68
N THR A 47 -4.24 3.84 18.91
CA THR A 47 -3.72 5.05 18.28
C THR A 47 -2.82 5.81 19.24
N LEU A 48 -1.93 6.66 18.73
CA LEU A 48 -1.05 7.47 19.57
C LEU A 48 -1.84 8.35 20.56
N TYR A 49 -3.05 8.79 20.20
CA TYR A 49 -3.87 9.64 21.06
C TYR A 49 -4.57 8.84 22.17
N ASN A 50 -5.11 7.65 21.87
CA ASN A 50 -5.69 6.78 22.88
C ASN A 50 -4.63 6.26 23.85
N TRP A 51 -3.42 5.95 23.34
CA TRP A 51 -2.32 5.46 24.18
C TRP A 51 -1.73 6.53 25.10
N LEU A 52 -1.63 7.78 24.63
CA LEU A 52 -1.13 8.89 25.44
C LEU A 52 -2.22 9.54 26.31
N GLY A 53 -3.50 9.27 26.05
CA GLY A 53 -4.63 9.96 26.70
C GLY A 53 -4.73 11.45 26.36
N ILE A 54 -4.11 11.88 25.26
CA ILE A 54 -4.02 13.30 24.84
C ILE A 54 -5.02 13.54 23.70
N ASN A 55 -5.56 14.76 23.63
CA ASN A 55 -6.42 15.17 22.51
C ASN A 55 -5.71 15.00 21.15
N LYS A 56 -6.37 14.30 20.22
CA LYS A 56 -5.88 14.04 18.86
C LYS A 56 -5.31 15.26 18.15
N TRP A 57 -5.92 16.44 18.31
CA TRP A 57 -5.48 17.67 17.64
C TRP A 57 -4.12 18.17 18.13
N ILE A 58 -3.79 17.94 19.40
CA ILE A 58 -2.50 18.32 19.97
C ILE A 58 -1.39 17.47 19.35
N ILE A 59 -1.61 16.16 19.23
CA ILE A 59 -0.63 15.25 18.62
C ILE A 59 -0.44 15.59 17.14
N ILE A 60 -1.52 15.85 16.41
CA ILE A 60 -1.44 16.29 15.00
C ILE A 60 -0.65 17.60 14.90
N ALA A 61 -0.92 18.57 15.78
CA ALA A 61 -0.21 19.85 15.78
C ALA A 61 1.29 19.67 16.05
N VAL A 62 1.67 18.83 17.01
CA VAL A 62 3.08 18.54 17.34
C VAL A 62 3.80 17.84 16.18
N ILE A 63 3.19 16.78 15.61
CA ILE A 63 3.77 16.06 14.47
C ILE A 63 3.90 16.99 13.26
N THR A 64 2.88 17.80 12.99
CA THR A 64 2.90 18.77 11.88
C THR A 64 3.97 19.83 12.11
N ALA A 65 4.09 20.37 13.33
CA ALA A 65 5.11 21.35 13.69
C ALA A 65 6.53 20.80 13.55
N GLY A 66 6.75 19.52 13.84
CA GLY A 66 8.03 18.83 13.60
C GLY A 66 8.28 18.50 12.12
N ALA A 67 7.23 18.14 11.37
CA ALA A 67 7.34 17.81 9.96
C ALA A 67 7.62 19.04 9.09
N VAL A 68 6.92 20.16 9.30
CA VAL A 68 7.07 21.40 8.51
C VAL A 68 8.52 21.85 8.31
N PRO A 69 9.38 21.98 9.34
CA PRO A 69 10.77 22.39 9.15
C PRO A 69 11.58 21.35 8.36
N PHE A 70 11.29 20.05 8.55
CA PHE A 70 11.90 18.98 7.75
C PHE A 70 11.47 19.06 6.28
N LEU A 71 10.18 19.27 6.01
CA LEU A 71 9.64 19.44 4.66
C LEU A 71 10.24 20.66 3.96
N LEU A 72 10.39 21.78 4.67
CA LEU A 72 11.00 23.02 4.15
C LEU A 72 12.49 22.83 3.82
N LYS A 73 13.22 22.05 4.62
CA LYS A 73 14.63 21.70 4.36
C LYS A 73 14.78 20.83 3.10
N GLY A 74 13.76 20.05 2.73
CA GLY A 74 13.71 19.23 1.52
C GLY A 74 13.58 20.00 0.20
N GLN A 75 13.61 21.35 0.22
CA GLN A 75 13.41 22.21 -0.96
C GLN A 75 12.10 21.89 -1.73
N PRO A 76 10.93 21.97 -1.08
CA PRO A 76 9.66 21.46 -1.60
C PRO A 76 9.15 22.18 -2.86
N PHE A 77 9.66 23.39 -3.10
CA PHE A 77 9.32 24.24 -4.24
C PHE A 77 10.30 24.13 -5.41
N LYS A 78 11.29 23.23 -5.33
CA LYS A 78 12.18 22.97 -6.47
C LYS A 78 11.43 22.14 -7.50
N LYS A 79 11.34 22.65 -8.72
CA LYS A 79 10.71 21.94 -9.84
C LYS A 79 11.56 20.72 -10.20
N GLY A 80 10.96 19.53 -10.23
CA GLY A 80 11.62 18.34 -10.77
C GLY A 80 11.89 18.49 -12.28
N ASN A 81 12.86 17.75 -12.81
CA ASN A 81 13.21 17.79 -14.24
C ASN A 81 12.00 17.47 -15.16
N ARG A 82 11.04 16.69 -14.67
CA ARG A 82 9.73 16.44 -15.31
C ARG A 82 8.65 16.31 -14.24
N GLY A 83 7.51 16.96 -14.43
CA GLY A 83 6.33 16.83 -13.57
C GLY A 83 6.05 18.01 -12.62
N PHE A 84 5.28 17.71 -11.57
CA PHE A 84 4.77 18.65 -10.58
C PHE A 84 5.83 19.05 -9.54
N TYR A 85 5.61 20.17 -8.85
CA TYR A 85 6.37 20.49 -7.64
C TYR A 85 6.06 19.45 -6.56
N TRP A 86 7.05 19.11 -5.74
CA TRP A 86 6.87 18.10 -4.69
C TRP A 86 5.74 18.49 -3.72
N SER A 87 5.61 19.77 -3.39
CA SER A 87 4.47 20.29 -2.61
C SER A 87 3.13 20.07 -3.29
N THR A 88 3.01 20.37 -4.59
CA THR A 88 1.77 20.16 -5.34
C THR A 88 1.41 18.68 -5.48
N ALA A 89 2.39 17.80 -5.69
CA ALA A 89 2.16 16.36 -5.73
C ALA A 89 1.65 15.83 -4.39
N GLY A 90 2.27 16.24 -3.27
CA GLY A 90 1.82 15.87 -1.93
C GLY A 90 0.41 16.37 -1.61
N ALA A 91 0.10 17.62 -1.96
CA ALA A 91 -1.23 18.18 -1.77
C ALA A 91 -2.30 17.43 -2.60
N LEU A 92 -2.01 17.12 -3.86
CA LEU A 92 -2.91 16.35 -4.72
C LEU A 92 -3.14 14.94 -4.18
N VAL A 93 -2.08 14.26 -3.72
CA VAL A 93 -2.20 12.93 -3.10
C VAL A 93 -3.03 12.99 -1.81
N GLY A 94 -2.87 14.03 -1.00
CA GLY A 94 -3.69 14.25 0.19
C GLY A 94 -5.17 14.47 -0.13
N VAL A 95 -5.48 15.29 -1.15
CA VAL A 95 -6.86 15.49 -1.62
C VAL A 95 -7.46 14.18 -2.12
N VAL A 96 -6.70 13.39 -2.89
CA VAL A 96 -7.13 12.07 -3.36
C VAL A 96 -7.37 11.12 -2.19
N ALA A 97 -6.54 11.16 -1.14
CA ALA A 97 -6.75 10.34 0.05
C ALA A 97 -8.07 10.69 0.76
N ILE A 98 -8.36 11.98 0.97
CA ILE A 98 -9.63 12.44 1.57
C ILE A 98 -10.82 12.00 0.71
N ALA A 99 -10.71 12.20 -0.61
CA ALA A 99 -11.75 11.78 -1.55
C ALA A 99 -11.94 10.26 -1.54
N ALA A 100 -10.88 9.47 -1.40
CA ALA A 100 -10.95 8.02 -1.31
C ALA A 100 -11.67 7.55 -0.04
N TRP A 101 -11.37 8.15 1.12
CA TRP A 101 -12.09 7.85 2.37
C TRP A 101 -13.59 8.17 2.24
N TRP A 102 -13.92 9.35 1.74
CA TRP A 102 -15.30 9.77 1.52
C TRP A 102 -16.04 8.87 0.53
N ALA A 103 -15.41 8.56 -0.61
CA ALA A 103 -16.02 7.72 -1.63
C ALA A 103 -16.15 6.26 -1.17
N SER A 104 -15.21 5.76 -0.36
CA SER A 104 -15.30 4.42 0.23
C SER A 104 -16.47 4.31 1.19
N ASP A 105 -16.68 5.33 2.01
CA ASP A 105 -17.78 5.36 2.98
C ASP A 105 -19.12 5.47 2.26
N TYR A 106 -19.24 6.41 1.31
CA TYR A 106 -20.47 6.68 0.59
C TYR A 106 -20.89 5.59 -0.40
N PHE A 107 -19.95 5.07 -1.20
CA PHE A 107 -20.25 4.06 -2.23
C PHE A 107 -19.94 2.63 -1.80
N GLY A 108 -18.99 2.45 -0.89
CA GLY A 108 -18.53 1.15 -0.42
C GLY A 108 -19.13 0.72 0.91
N GLY A 109 -19.99 1.50 1.56
CA GLY A 109 -20.64 1.13 2.82
C GLY A 109 -19.69 1.00 4.01
N GLY A 110 -18.48 1.57 3.91
CA GLY A 110 -17.53 1.61 5.02
C GLY A 110 -16.24 2.36 4.71
N ALA A 111 -15.82 3.18 5.67
CA ALA A 111 -14.62 4.00 5.60
C ALA A 111 -13.33 3.16 5.55
N ARG A 112 -12.81 2.90 4.35
CA ARG A 112 -11.47 2.34 4.12
C ARG A 112 -10.63 3.35 3.34
N GLY A 113 -9.43 3.65 3.84
CA GLY A 113 -8.49 4.49 3.10
C GLY A 113 -7.76 3.75 1.98
N LEU A 114 -6.81 4.43 1.35
CA LEU A 114 -6.03 3.89 0.23
C LEU A 114 -5.15 2.72 0.70
N SER A 115 -5.29 1.57 0.05
CA SER A 115 -4.47 0.37 0.25
C SER A 115 -4.49 -0.47 -1.03
N PHE A 116 -3.47 -1.31 -1.21
CA PHE A 116 -3.37 -2.19 -2.37
C PHE A 116 -3.40 -3.68 -1.99
N THR A 117 -2.95 -4.07 -0.79
CA THR A 117 -2.87 -5.49 -0.40
C THR A 117 -4.24 -6.18 -0.40
N GLY A 118 -5.21 -5.63 0.33
CA GLY A 118 -6.57 -6.17 0.41
C GLY A 118 -7.30 -6.11 -0.93
N PRO A 119 -7.39 -4.94 -1.57
CA PRO A 119 -8.08 -4.78 -2.84
C PRO A 119 -7.55 -5.64 -3.97
N LEU A 120 -6.24 -5.87 -4.02
CA LEU A 120 -5.64 -6.74 -5.03
C LEU A 120 -6.06 -8.19 -4.85
N ARG A 121 -6.08 -8.70 -3.61
CA ARG A 121 -6.59 -10.03 -3.29
C ARG A 121 -8.05 -10.16 -3.70
N GLU A 122 -8.88 -9.20 -3.29
CA GLU A 122 -10.33 -9.19 -3.59
C GLU A 122 -10.58 -9.17 -5.10
N PHE A 123 -9.79 -8.40 -5.85
CA PHE A 123 -9.88 -8.36 -7.31
C PHE A 123 -9.55 -9.71 -7.96
N PHE A 124 -8.41 -10.31 -7.62
CA PHE A 124 -8.01 -11.56 -8.24
C PHE A 124 -8.88 -12.73 -7.80
N PHE A 125 -9.36 -12.76 -6.56
CA PHE A 125 -10.32 -13.78 -6.14
C PHE A 125 -11.67 -13.61 -6.83
N ALA A 126 -12.15 -12.38 -7.01
CA ALA A 126 -13.33 -12.14 -7.84
C ALA A 126 -13.15 -12.68 -9.27
N VAL A 127 -12.02 -12.36 -9.90
CA VAL A 127 -11.74 -12.78 -11.29
C VAL A 127 -11.52 -14.30 -11.41
N LEU A 128 -10.85 -14.94 -10.44
CA LEU A 128 -10.47 -16.35 -10.54
C LEU A 128 -11.54 -17.30 -9.98
N LEU A 129 -12.24 -16.90 -8.93
CA LEU A 129 -13.15 -17.75 -8.14
C LEU A 129 -14.61 -17.30 -8.25
N GLY A 130 -14.89 -16.16 -8.89
CA GLY A 130 -16.22 -15.56 -8.96
C GLY A 130 -16.67 -14.85 -7.68
N ASP A 131 -15.87 -14.93 -6.60
CA ASP A 131 -16.15 -14.30 -5.32
C ASP A 131 -14.94 -13.49 -4.84
N SER A 132 -15.15 -12.21 -4.56
CA SER A 132 -14.13 -11.32 -3.99
C SER A 132 -13.63 -11.74 -2.61
N ALA A 133 -14.35 -12.59 -1.87
CA ALA A 133 -14.03 -12.96 -0.48
C ALA A 133 -13.68 -11.73 0.38
N GLY A 134 -14.38 -10.63 0.10
CA GLY A 134 -14.36 -9.37 0.84
C GLY A 134 -15.63 -9.21 1.66
N ASN A 135 -15.86 -8.03 2.23
CA ASN A 135 -17.09 -7.78 2.98
C ASN A 135 -18.30 -7.79 2.02
N PRO A 136 -19.33 -8.64 2.25
CA PRO A 136 -20.50 -8.76 1.38
C PRO A 136 -21.22 -7.43 1.18
N ASP A 137 -21.31 -6.62 2.23
CA ASP A 137 -22.00 -5.32 2.23
C ASP A 137 -21.30 -4.26 1.35
N GLN A 138 -20.03 -4.49 1.01
CA GLN A 138 -19.22 -3.57 0.20
C GLN A 138 -19.02 -4.09 -1.24
N SER A 139 -19.73 -5.17 -1.60
CA SER A 139 -19.59 -5.86 -2.87
C SER A 139 -20.67 -5.46 -3.86
N VAL A 140 -20.25 -5.10 -5.07
CA VAL A 140 -21.10 -4.90 -6.24
C VAL A 140 -20.99 -6.14 -7.14
N SER A 141 -22.13 -6.76 -7.46
CA SER A 141 -22.16 -7.89 -8.38
C SER A 141 -22.31 -7.38 -9.81
N MET A 142 -21.36 -7.74 -10.67
CA MET A 142 -21.40 -7.44 -12.09
C MET A 142 -21.21 -8.75 -12.87
N LEU A 143 -22.22 -9.12 -13.67
CA LEU A 143 -22.21 -10.33 -14.49
C LEU A 143 -22.05 -11.67 -13.70
N GLY A 144 -22.51 -11.70 -12.44
CA GLY A 144 -22.38 -12.88 -11.57
C GLY A 144 -21.04 -12.99 -10.84
N ILE A 145 -20.17 -11.98 -10.97
CA ILE A 145 -18.89 -11.86 -10.26
C ILE A 145 -19.01 -10.74 -9.23
N THR A 146 -18.67 -11.00 -7.97
CA THR A 146 -18.69 -9.99 -6.91
C THR A 146 -17.37 -9.23 -6.86
N PHE A 147 -17.42 -7.90 -6.98
CA PHE A 147 -16.27 -7.02 -6.81
C PHE A 147 -16.49 -6.10 -5.62
N THR A 148 -15.50 -5.90 -4.76
CA THR A 148 -15.58 -4.85 -3.74
C THR A 148 -15.30 -3.48 -4.36
N TRP A 149 -15.82 -2.41 -3.76
CA TRP A 149 -15.51 -1.05 -4.19
C TRP A 149 -14.00 -0.79 -4.27
N SER A 150 -13.25 -1.28 -3.26
CA SER A 150 -11.81 -1.11 -3.22
C SER A 150 -11.09 -1.90 -4.33
N SER A 151 -11.57 -3.09 -4.71
CA SER A 151 -10.96 -3.90 -5.78
C SER A 151 -10.93 -3.19 -7.14
N LEU A 152 -11.87 -2.28 -7.40
CA LEU A 152 -11.90 -1.47 -8.63
C LEU A 152 -10.67 -0.57 -8.78
N TYR A 153 -10.01 -0.20 -7.68
CA TYR A 153 -8.75 0.56 -7.72
C TYR A 153 -7.64 -0.18 -8.46
N VAL A 154 -7.64 -1.51 -8.40
CA VAL A 154 -6.64 -2.35 -9.07
C VAL A 154 -6.67 -2.15 -10.59
N LEU A 155 -7.85 -1.83 -11.16
CA LEU A 155 -7.99 -1.49 -12.58
C LEU A 155 -7.84 0.01 -12.83
N ALA A 156 -8.43 0.84 -11.97
CA ALA A 156 -8.43 2.28 -12.15
C ALA A 156 -7.02 2.89 -12.09
N VAL A 157 -6.15 2.40 -11.20
CA VAL A 157 -4.79 2.94 -11.01
C VAL A 157 -3.89 2.69 -12.24
N PRO A 158 -3.77 1.47 -12.78
CA PRO A 158 -3.04 1.22 -14.03
C PRO A 158 -3.61 2.00 -15.22
N LEU A 159 -4.93 2.15 -15.32
CA LEU A 159 -5.57 2.97 -16.36
C LEU A 159 -5.19 4.45 -16.22
N GLY A 160 -5.25 5.00 -15.00
CA GLY A 160 -4.81 6.36 -14.71
C GLY A 160 -3.33 6.58 -15.03
N ALA A 161 -2.47 5.64 -14.64
CA ALA A 161 -1.04 5.65 -14.94
C ALA A 161 -0.77 5.53 -16.46
N TYR A 162 -1.60 4.78 -17.20
CA TYR A 162 -1.51 4.69 -18.66
C TYR A 162 -1.91 6.01 -19.33
N LEU A 163 -3.03 6.62 -18.94
CA LEU A 163 -3.48 7.91 -19.45
C LEU A 163 -2.45 9.01 -19.17
N SER A 164 -1.90 9.05 -17.95
CA SER A 164 -0.86 9.99 -17.55
C SER A 164 0.43 9.79 -18.38
N ALA A 165 0.91 8.55 -18.49
CA ALA A 165 2.11 8.24 -19.29
C ALA A 165 1.93 8.58 -20.78
N LYS A 166 0.71 8.41 -21.32
CA LYS A 166 0.40 8.78 -22.70
C LYS A 166 0.40 10.30 -22.89
N LEU A 167 -0.19 11.04 -21.95
CA LEU A 167 -0.22 12.51 -21.99
C LEU A 167 1.19 13.10 -21.88
N MET A 168 2.04 12.53 -21.03
CA MET A 168 3.43 12.94 -20.83
C MET A 168 4.39 12.41 -21.90
N LYS A 169 3.90 11.58 -22.84
CA LYS A 169 4.71 10.88 -23.86
C LYS A 169 5.85 10.04 -23.27
N GLU A 170 5.64 9.49 -22.09
CA GLU A 170 6.61 8.63 -21.37
C GLU A 170 6.26 7.15 -21.44
N PHE A 171 5.14 6.81 -22.07
CA PHE A 171 4.79 5.43 -22.33
C PHE A 171 5.83 4.76 -23.22
N LYS A 172 6.53 3.77 -22.68
CA LYS A 172 7.48 2.94 -23.43
C LYS A 172 7.28 1.49 -23.03
N PHE A 173 6.95 0.68 -24.03
CA PHE A 173 6.89 -0.76 -23.84
C PHE A 173 8.31 -1.30 -23.60
N LYS A 174 8.56 -1.84 -22.41
CA LYS A 174 9.86 -2.38 -22.01
C LYS A 174 9.66 -3.79 -21.48
N VAL A 175 10.34 -4.73 -22.11
CA VAL A 175 10.44 -6.12 -21.66
C VAL A 175 11.86 -6.30 -21.11
N PRO A 176 12.02 -6.45 -19.79
CA PRO A 176 13.32 -6.74 -19.21
C PRO A 176 13.73 -8.19 -19.48
N PRO A 177 15.02 -8.54 -19.31
CA PRO A 177 15.50 -9.90 -19.49
C PRO A 177 14.88 -10.86 -18.46
N ALA A 178 14.91 -12.16 -18.77
CA ALA A 178 14.19 -13.18 -18.00
C ALA A 178 14.67 -13.31 -16.55
N ASP A 179 15.95 -13.07 -16.29
CA ASP A 179 16.54 -13.05 -14.95
C ASP A 179 15.98 -11.90 -14.11
N GLU A 180 15.80 -10.72 -14.71
CA GLU A 180 15.17 -9.58 -14.04
C GLU A 180 13.68 -9.87 -13.78
N LEU A 181 12.95 -10.45 -14.73
CA LEU A 181 11.56 -10.86 -14.53
C LEU A 181 11.40 -11.85 -13.37
N LEU A 182 12.30 -12.83 -13.25
CA LEU A 182 12.28 -13.79 -12.14
C LEU A 182 12.57 -13.11 -10.80
N ARG A 183 13.55 -12.20 -10.76
CA ARG A 183 13.86 -11.42 -9.55
C ARG A 183 12.68 -10.56 -9.11
N VAL A 184 11.99 -9.92 -10.05
CA VAL A 184 10.83 -9.09 -9.78
C VAL A 184 9.62 -9.93 -9.35
N LEU A 185 9.44 -11.12 -9.92
CA LEU A 185 8.41 -12.08 -9.49
C LEU A 185 8.64 -12.51 -8.03
N LEU A 186 9.86 -12.92 -7.70
CA LEU A 186 10.23 -13.33 -6.35
C LEU A 186 10.14 -12.16 -5.36
N GLY A 187 10.56 -10.97 -5.77
CA GLY A 187 10.40 -9.73 -4.99
C GLY A 187 8.93 -9.44 -4.71
N GLY A 188 8.06 -9.55 -5.73
CA GLY A 188 6.61 -9.44 -5.57
C GLY A 188 6.06 -10.45 -4.58
N LEU A 189 6.47 -11.72 -4.67
CA LEU A 189 6.04 -12.78 -3.75
C LEU A 189 6.41 -12.47 -2.30
N VAL A 190 7.66 -12.07 -2.04
CA VAL A 190 8.11 -11.68 -0.69
C VAL A 190 7.34 -10.44 -0.20
N MET A 191 7.11 -9.45 -1.06
CA MET A 191 6.28 -8.29 -0.73
C MET A 191 4.86 -8.71 -0.36
N GLY A 192 4.29 -9.69 -1.05
CA GLY A 192 2.91 -10.16 -0.82
C GLY A 192 2.77 -10.86 0.52
N ILE A 193 3.71 -11.74 0.84
CA ILE A 193 3.80 -12.40 2.15
C ILE A 193 3.97 -11.36 3.25
N GLY A 194 4.94 -10.45 3.10
CA GLY A 194 5.21 -9.42 4.10
C GLY A 194 4.06 -8.44 4.31
N ALA A 195 3.37 -8.05 3.24
CA ALA A 195 2.22 -7.16 3.32
C ALA A 195 1.01 -7.84 3.97
N GLN A 196 0.84 -9.15 3.80
CA GLN A 196 -0.25 -9.89 4.43
C GLN A 196 0.01 -10.10 5.92
N ILE A 197 1.23 -10.54 6.31
CA ILE A 197 1.63 -10.70 7.72
C ILE A 197 1.65 -9.33 8.43
N GLY A 198 2.13 -8.30 7.74
CA GLY A 198 2.18 -6.94 8.28
C GLY A 198 0.83 -6.27 8.38
N GLY A 199 -0.24 -6.82 7.79
CA GLY A 199 -1.58 -6.22 7.79
C GLY A 199 -1.79 -5.07 6.79
N GLY A 200 -0.89 -4.88 5.82
CA GLY A 200 -0.95 -3.79 4.85
C GLY A 200 0.36 -3.49 4.13
N CYS A 201 0.27 -2.66 3.08
CA CYS A 201 1.43 -2.21 2.30
C CYS A 201 1.93 -0.83 2.75
N ASN A 202 2.95 -0.30 2.05
CA ASN A 202 3.46 1.05 2.25
C ASN A 202 2.39 2.16 2.10
N ILE A 203 1.42 1.99 1.21
CA ILE A 203 0.32 2.96 1.05
C ILE A 203 -0.72 2.78 2.16
N GLY A 204 -1.03 1.53 2.52
CA GLY A 204 -1.95 1.21 3.62
C GLY A 204 -1.45 1.71 4.98
N HIS A 205 -0.21 1.40 5.37
CA HIS A 205 0.35 1.86 6.63
C HIS A 205 0.89 3.29 6.54
N GLY A 206 1.70 3.59 5.53
CA GLY A 206 2.46 4.84 5.48
C GLY A 206 1.63 6.06 5.08
N LEU A 207 0.65 5.91 4.19
CA LEU A 207 -0.20 7.03 3.78
C LEU A 207 -1.51 7.04 4.58
N THR A 208 -2.21 5.92 4.61
CA THR A 208 -3.52 5.83 5.25
C THR A 208 -3.41 5.69 6.77
N GLY A 209 -2.67 4.71 7.27
CA GLY A 209 -2.62 4.38 8.70
C GLY A 209 -1.83 5.38 9.55
N VAL A 210 -0.77 5.98 9.03
CA VAL A 210 -0.05 7.07 9.71
C VAL A 210 -0.94 8.32 9.83
N SER A 211 -1.81 8.58 8.83
CA SER A 211 -2.74 9.71 8.88
C SER A 211 -3.81 9.56 9.97
N THR A 212 -4.16 8.32 10.34
CA THR A 212 -5.07 8.02 11.46
C THR A 212 -4.35 7.90 12.79
N LEU A 213 -3.03 8.13 12.84
CA LEU A 213 -2.18 7.99 14.03
C LEU A 213 -2.20 6.58 14.65
N ALA A 214 -2.41 5.54 13.84
CA ALA A 214 -2.40 4.16 14.31
C ALA A 214 -0.97 3.70 14.66
N ILE A 215 -0.76 3.19 15.88
CA ILE A 215 0.58 2.78 16.36
C ILE A 215 1.16 1.66 15.50
N SER A 216 0.32 0.69 15.12
CA SER A 216 0.68 -0.39 14.21
C SER A 216 1.26 0.13 12.89
N SER A 217 0.73 1.25 12.39
CA SER A 217 1.15 1.85 11.12
C SER A 217 2.49 2.55 11.22
N TRP A 218 2.77 3.22 12.33
CA TRP A 218 4.09 3.79 12.59
C TRP A 218 5.17 2.72 12.70
N VAL A 219 4.90 1.66 13.48
CA VAL A 219 5.82 0.53 13.63
C VAL A 219 6.03 -0.16 12.27
N ALA A 220 4.96 -0.53 11.56
CA ALA A 220 5.04 -1.16 10.26
C ALA A 220 5.83 -0.31 9.25
N THR A 221 5.62 1.01 9.23
CA THR A 221 6.33 1.92 8.33
C THR A 221 7.84 1.93 8.61
N ILE A 222 8.25 1.95 9.87
CA ILE A 222 9.68 1.88 10.25
C ILE A 222 10.31 0.58 9.74
N PHE A 223 9.65 -0.56 9.96
CA PHE A 223 10.16 -1.85 9.50
C PHE A 223 10.16 -2.00 7.97
N ILE A 224 9.20 -1.39 7.27
CA ILE A 224 9.22 -1.31 5.80
C ILE A 224 10.47 -0.55 5.33
N VAL A 225 10.80 0.58 5.96
CA VAL A 225 12.02 1.35 5.63
C VAL A 225 13.29 0.55 5.92
N LEU A 226 13.37 -0.10 7.09
CA LEU A 226 14.52 -0.92 7.46
C LEU A 226 14.70 -2.13 6.53
N GLY A 227 13.60 -2.78 6.14
CA GLY A 227 13.61 -3.88 5.17
C GLY A 227 14.12 -3.42 3.81
N ASN A 228 13.66 -2.26 3.33
CA ASN A 228 14.16 -1.67 2.09
C ASN A 228 15.66 -1.33 2.18
N TRP A 229 16.12 -0.71 3.25
CA TRP A 229 17.56 -0.41 3.45
C TRP A 229 18.42 -1.66 3.46
N THR A 230 17.95 -2.71 4.15
CA THR A 230 18.64 -3.99 4.22
C THR A 230 18.77 -4.61 2.83
N MET A 231 17.68 -4.64 2.05
CA MET A 231 17.70 -5.21 0.70
C MET A 231 18.56 -4.38 -0.28
N VAL A 232 18.47 -3.05 -0.23
CA VAL A 232 19.32 -2.15 -1.02
C VAL A 232 20.80 -2.36 -0.70
N TYR A 233 21.14 -2.54 0.58
CA TYR A 233 22.51 -2.82 0.99
C TYR A 233 23.04 -4.13 0.38
N PHE A 234 22.27 -5.21 0.46
CA PHE A 234 22.70 -6.52 -0.04
C PHE A 234 22.71 -6.62 -1.56
N LEU A 235 21.73 -6.04 -2.26
CA LEU A 235 21.61 -6.17 -3.72
C LEU A 235 22.40 -5.13 -4.50
N LEU A 236 22.54 -3.90 -3.98
CA LEU A 236 23.15 -2.80 -4.72
C LEU A 236 24.50 -2.40 -4.11
N ILE A 237 24.55 -2.10 -2.81
CA ILE A 237 25.74 -1.49 -2.20
C ILE A 237 26.89 -2.50 -2.04
N ARG A 238 26.60 -3.72 -1.56
CA ARG A 238 27.63 -4.73 -1.33
C ARG A 238 28.33 -5.15 -2.63
N PRO A 239 27.64 -5.50 -3.73
CA PRO A 239 28.31 -5.85 -4.98
C PRO A 239 29.13 -4.70 -5.58
N MET A 240 28.71 -3.45 -5.41
CA MET A 240 29.49 -2.29 -5.86
C MET A 240 30.78 -2.07 -5.06
N ARG A 241 30.90 -2.64 -3.86
CA ARG A 241 32.11 -2.54 -3.03
C ARG A 241 33.18 -3.58 -3.36
N ASP A 242 32.77 -4.63 -4.07
CA ASP A 242 33.61 -5.77 -4.44
C ASP A 242 34.16 -5.63 -5.89
N VAL A 243 33.92 -4.49 -6.55
CA VAL A 243 34.42 -4.11 -7.91
C VAL A 243 35.35 -2.91 -7.77
#